data_AF-A0A372QDK9-F1
#
_entry.id   AF-A0A372QDK9-F1
#
_cell.length_a   1.000
_cell.length_b   1.000
_cell.length_c   1.000
_cell.angle_alpha   90.00
_cell.angle_beta   90.00
_cell.angle_gamma   90.00
#
_symmetry.space_group_name_H-M   'P 1'
#
loop_
_entity.id
_entity.type
_entity.pdbx_description
1 polymer ?
#
loop_
_entity_poly.entity_id
_entity_poly.type
_entity_poly.pdbx_seq_one_letter_code
_entity_poly.pdbx_strand_id
1 'polypeptide(L)'
;MELRQIIKVIKNHLTHHESFIANELVKQNPPKWYCKNKKLIYEMATPEGADSFHGKLEYTRWEEFPLPKSFKGESDNPQGGKEMKIEVRNDVFDYSSPEDDNTVNWYINFADKHVFGYYGGNLFAQDESQCLEHPVLCSLRDYLVKGDQESCFTTARPILTKDSNSSSFISTPILVRGVERKVQVKTDVNKNEKRPFGLYGNRFAHASPEAIKLATTIYDKRIDPKTGNPYYSNIIAIEAPKYGHGKYTFSTIKRILATAYSGFLAAKFESLVEKGILERNHEENQEHTKININEEESVPKPRVIIHTGNWGCGAYGGNITIMSCLQIAAAHLASIDKIIYHAMGNQDEFNSGLQVYNELIKDVDGDVKIDDFIKNVELKDFQWGLSNGT
;
A
#
# COMPACT_ATOMS: atom_id res chain seq x y z
N MET A 1 2.94 -22.33 -5.39
CA MET A 1 1.51 -22.65 -5.41
C MET A 1 1.06 -22.90 -6.84
N GLU A 2 0.30 -23.97 -7.08
CA GLU A 2 -0.31 -24.26 -8.38
C GLU A 2 -1.49 -23.32 -8.65
N LEU A 3 -1.80 -23.09 -9.93
CA LEU A 3 -2.80 -22.10 -10.33
C LEU A 3 -4.21 -22.40 -9.82
N ARG A 4 -4.61 -23.69 -9.76
CA ARG A 4 -5.89 -24.11 -9.16
C ARG A 4 -6.00 -23.78 -7.67
N GLN A 5 -4.90 -23.91 -6.92
CA GLN A 5 -4.85 -23.53 -5.52
C GLN A 5 -4.93 -22.01 -5.36
N ILE A 6 -4.25 -21.25 -6.23
CA ILE A 6 -4.36 -19.79 -6.30
C ILE A 6 -5.82 -19.36 -6.48
N ILE A 7 -6.53 -19.91 -7.46
CA ILE A 7 -7.94 -19.55 -7.71
C ILE A 7 -8.82 -19.82 -6.48
N LYS A 8 -8.64 -20.97 -5.83
CA LYS A 8 -9.40 -21.29 -4.61
C LYS A 8 -9.12 -20.30 -3.49
N VAL A 9 -7.85 -19.94 -3.28
CA VAL A 9 -7.46 -18.94 -2.28
C VAL A 9 -8.07 -17.58 -2.62
N ILE A 10 -8.01 -17.15 -3.88
CA ILE A 10 -8.60 -15.88 -4.29
C ILE A 10 -10.11 -15.86 -4.02
N LYS A 11 -10.84 -16.89 -4.44
CA LYS A 11 -12.30 -16.97 -4.23
C LYS A 11 -12.71 -16.93 -2.75
N ASN A 12 -11.85 -17.43 -1.87
CA ASN A 12 -12.15 -17.48 -0.43
C ASN A 12 -11.85 -16.17 0.30
N HIS A 13 -11.03 -15.28 -0.27
CA HIS A 13 -10.54 -14.09 0.42
C HIS A 13 -10.86 -12.78 -0.30
N LEU A 14 -11.13 -12.78 -1.60
CA LEU A 14 -11.60 -11.60 -2.32
C LEU A 14 -13.08 -11.37 -1.98
N THR A 15 -13.36 -10.29 -1.27
CA THR A 15 -14.73 -9.97 -0.82
C THR A 15 -15.45 -9.03 -1.77
N HIS A 16 -14.73 -8.10 -2.39
CA HIS A 16 -15.31 -7.10 -3.29
C HIS A 16 -14.35 -6.83 -4.44
N HIS A 17 -14.91 -6.62 -5.62
CA HIS A 17 -14.21 -6.18 -6.82
C HIS A 17 -15.13 -5.28 -7.62
N GLU A 18 -14.64 -4.11 -8.03
CA GLU A 18 -15.35 -3.21 -8.92
C GLU A 18 -14.38 -2.54 -9.90
N SER A 19 -14.89 -2.18 -11.07
CA SER A 19 -14.12 -1.56 -12.14
C SER A 19 -14.78 -0.26 -12.58
N PHE A 20 -13.98 0.80 -12.74
CA PHE A 20 -14.48 2.13 -13.05
C PHE A 20 -13.75 2.73 -14.24
N ILE A 21 -14.47 3.49 -15.06
CA ILE A 21 -13.86 4.46 -15.97
C ILE A 21 -13.58 5.73 -15.16
N ALA A 22 -12.32 6.19 -15.16
CA ALA A 22 -11.86 7.22 -14.22
C ALA A 22 -12.63 8.55 -14.34
N ASN A 23 -12.86 9.05 -15.56
CA ASN A 23 -13.59 10.30 -15.76
C ASN A 23 -15.05 10.20 -15.30
N GLU A 24 -15.73 9.07 -15.53
CA GLU A 24 -17.10 8.84 -15.10
C GLU A 24 -17.21 8.80 -13.57
N LEU A 25 -16.29 8.09 -12.92
CA LEU A 25 -16.21 8.03 -11.46
C LEU A 25 -16.05 9.42 -10.86
N VAL A 26 -15.13 10.24 -11.40
CA VAL A 26 -14.90 11.62 -10.96
C VAL A 26 -16.12 12.50 -11.24
N LYS A 27 -16.76 12.35 -12.40
CA LYS A 27 -17.96 13.12 -12.75
C LYS A 27 -19.13 12.85 -11.80
N GLN A 28 -19.31 11.60 -11.38
CA GLN A 28 -20.36 11.19 -10.44
C GLN A 28 -20.00 11.50 -8.98
N ASN A 29 -18.70 11.49 -8.65
CA ASN A 29 -18.18 11.65 -7.29
C ASN A 29 -17.02 12.66 -7.26
N PRO A 30 -17.25 13.96 -7.55
CA PRO A 30 -16.17 14.94 -7.64
C PRO A 30 -15.50 15.15 -6.27
N PRO A 31 -14.15 15.09 -6.18
CA PRO A 31 -13.42 15.26 -4.93
C PRO A 31 -13.68 16.60 -4.26
N LYS A 32 -13.79 16.61 -2.92
CA LYS A 32 -14.01 17.82 -2.12
C LYS A 32 -12.77 18.21 -1.32
N TRP A 33 -12.08 19.25 -1.79
CA TRP A 33 -10.88 19.79 -1.14
C TRP A 33 -11.22 20.98 -0.23
N TYR A 34 -11.08 20.79 1.09
CA TYR A 34 -11.28 21.86 2.08
C TYR A 34 -10.00 22.67 2.31
N CYS A 35 -8.84 22.03 2.24
CA CYS A 35 -7.55 22.73 2.25
C CYS A 35 -7.37 23.54 0.96
N LYS A 36 -7.15 24.86 1.12
CA LYS A 36 -6.98 25.80 -0.01
C LYS A 36 -5.81 25.42 -0.93
N ASN A 37 -4.71 24.93 -0.37
CA ASN A 37 -3.52 24.57 -1.14
C ASN A 37 -3.71 23.26 -1.93
N LYS A 38 -4.41 22.27 -1.36
CA LYS A 38 -4.78 21.05 -2.09
C LYS A 38 -5.76 21.35 -3.22
N LYS A 39 -6.75 22.21 -2.95
CA LYS A 39 -7.71 22.69 -3.95
C LYS A 39 -7.01 23.40 -5.11
N LEU A 40 -6.07 24.30 -4.83
CA LEU A 40 -5.26 24.99 -5.84
C LEU A 40 -4.53 24.01 -6.75
N ILE A 41 -3.86 23.00 -6.17
CA ILE A 41 -3.14 21.97 -6.94
C ILE A 41 -4.11 21.15 -7.79
N TYR A 42 -5.23 20.72 -7.21
CA TYR A 42 -6.24 19.94 -7.93
C TYR A 42 -6.76 20.70 -9.15
N GLU A 43 -7.09 21.98 -9.00
CA GLU A 43 -7.53 22.85 -10.11
C GLU A 43 -6.46 23.00 -11.19
N MET A 44 -5.18 23.13 -10.79
CA MET A 44 -4.06 23.15 -11.74
C MET A 44 -3.89 21.82 -12.51
N ALA A 45 -4.17 20.70 -11.84
CA ALA A 45 -4.02 19.35 -12.39
C ALA A 45 -5.22 18.90 -13.25
N THR A 46 -6.36 19.58 -13.13
CA THR A 46 -7.63 19.18 -13.76
C THR A 46 -8.30 20.35 -14.50
N PRO A 47 -7.61 20.96 -15.50
CA PRO A 47 -8.12 22.13 -16.20
C PRO A 47 -9.45 21.88 -16.93
N GLU A 48 -9.75 20.63 -17.28
CA GLU A 48 -10.98 20.19 -17.96
C GLU A 48 -11.94 19.46 -16.98
N GLY A 49 -11.70 19.59 -15.67
CA GLY A 49 -12.50 18.90 -14.64
C GLY A 49 -12.39 17.38 -14.76
N ALA A 50 -13.54 16.69 -14.79
CA ALA A 50 -13.58 15.23 -14.88
C ALA A 50 -12.97 14.68 -16.18
N ASP A 51 -13.01 15.45 -17.27
CA ASP A 51 -12.44 15.04 -18.56
C ASP A 51 -10.91 15.08 -18.57
N SER A 52 -10.29 15.62 -17.52
CA SER A 52 -8.84 15.50 -17.31
C SER A 52 -8.38 14.10 -16.90
N PHE A 53 -9.30 13.17 -16.55
CA PHE A 53 -8.98 11.83 -16.07
C PHE A 53 -9.13 10.76 -17.15
N HIS A 54 -8.25 9.75 -17.13
CA HIS A 54 -8.18 8.74 -18.19
C HIS A 54 -8.00 7.32 -17.65
N GLY A 55 -8.41 6.35 -18.47
CA GLY A 55 -8.18 4.93 -18.21
C GLY A 55 -9.16 4.32 -17.23
N LYS A 56 -8.80 3.14 -16.76
CA LYS A 56 -9.63 2.26 -15.96
C LYS A 56 -9.00 2.07 -14.58
N LEU A 57 -9.83 2.17 -13.55
CA LEU A 57 -9.48 1.91 -12.16
C LEU A 57 -10.09 0.57 -11.74
N GLU A 58 -9.30 -0.30 -11.13
CA GLU A 58 -9.78 -1.56 -10.55
C GLU A 58 -9.64 -1.52 -9.04
N TYR A 59 -10.77 -1.66 -8.33
CA TYR A 59 -10.82 -1.70 -6.87
C TYR A 59 -11.04 -3.13 -6.40
N THR A 60 -10.29 -3.59 -5.40
CA THR A 60 -10.54 -4.85 -4.72
C THR A 60 -10.40 -4.72 -3.21
N ARG A 61 -11.17 -5.52 -2.47
CA ARG A 61 -11.07 -5.67 -1.02
C ARG A 61 -10.91 -7.12 -0.64
N TRP A 62 -9.96 -7.38 0.25
CA TRP A 62 -9.58 -8.72 0.65
C TRP A 62 -9.82 -8.93 2.14
N GLU A 63 -10.16 -10.15 2.52
CA GLU A 63 -10.08 -10.62 3.90
C GLU A 63 -8.64 -10.93 4.29
N GLU A 64 -8.37 -10.89 5.60
CA GLU A 64 -7.09 -11.31 6.16
C GLU A 64 -6.76 -12.75 5.76
N PHE A 65 -5.54 -12.96 5.29
CA PHE A 65 -5.04 -14.30 5.01
C PHE A 65 -4.45 -14.91 6.28
N PRO A 66 -4.70 -16.20 6.55
CA PRO A 66 -4.03 -16.89 7.64
C PRO A 66 -2.52 -16.87 7.40
N LEU A 67 -1.76 -16.48 8.42
CA LEU A 67 -0.30 -16.58 8.38
C LEU A 67 0.12 -18.05 8.11
N PRO A 68 1.17 -18.28 7.30
CA PRO A 68 1.75 -19.62 7.14
C PRO A 68 2.19 -20.22 8.47
N LYS A 69 2.48 -21.52 8.51
CA LYS A 69 2.98 -22.18 9.74
C LYS A 69 4.45 -21.85 10.03
N SER A 70 5.25 -21.67 8.98
CA SER A 70 6.67 -21.40 9.05
C SER A 70 7.15 -20.54 7.88
N PHE A 71 8.25 -19.82 8.09
CA PHE A 71 9.16 -19.44 7.01
C PHE A 71 9.88 -20.70 6.55
N LYS A 72 9.91 -20.92 5.23
CA LYS A 72 10.67 -22.04 4.67
C LYS A 72 12.11 -21.61 4.48
N GLY A 73 13.07 -22.46 4.85
CA GLY A 73 14.50 -22.19 4.62
C GLY A 73 14.82 -22.08 3.12
N GLU A 74 15.87 -21.33 2.76
CA GLU A 74 16.30 -21.17 1.36
C GLU A 74 16.65 -22.52 0.70
N SER A 75 17.14 -23.49 1.48
CA SER A 75 17.47 -24.85 1.01
C SER A 75 16.25 -25.70 0.64
N ASP A 76 15.06 -25.36 1.15
CA ASP A 76 13.81 -26.10 0.93
C ASP A 76 12.88 -25.42 -0.10
N ASN A 77 13.40 -24.46 -0.86
CA ASN A 77 12.64 -23.75 -1.88
C ASN A 77 12.58 -24.60 -3.18
N PRO A 78 11.50 -25.37 -3.44
CA PRO A 78 11.51 -26.48 -4.41
C PRO A 78 11.52 -26.03 -5.88
N GLN A 79 11.68 -24.73 -6.13
CA GLN A 79 11.59 -24.09 -7.44
C GLN A 79 12.86 -23.32 -7.83
N GLY A 80 13.99 -23.51 -7.13
CA GLY A 80 15.20 -22.71 -7.37
C GLY A 80 14.95 -21.21 -7.15
N GLY A 81 14.11 -20.89 -6.16
CA GLY A 81 13.52 -19.57 -5.96
C GLY A 81 14.58 -18.51 -5.71
N LYS A 82 14.58 -17.46 -6.54
CA LYS A 82 15.44 -16.30 -6.36
C LYS A 82 15.19 -15.69 -4.98
N GLU A 83 16.28 -15.37 -4.29
CA GLU A 83 16.28 -14.62 -3.04
C GLU A 83 15.49 -13.30 -3.20
N MET A 84 14.66 -12.95 -2.20
CA MET A 84 13.94 -11.68 -2.16
C MET A 84 14.95 -10.53 -2.11
N LYS A 85 14.87 -9.61 -3.07
CA LYS A 85 15.76 -8.44 -3.10
C LYS A 85 15.25 -7.36 -2.15
N ILE A 86 16.16 -6.77 -1.40
CA ILE A 86 15.87 -5.64 -0.51
C ILE A 86 16.70 -4.45 -0.99
N GLU A 87 16.03 -3.37 -1.35
CA GLU A 87 16.65 -2.10 -1.73
C GLU A 87 16.13 -1.00 -0.78
N VAL A 88 17.02 -0.11 -0.38
CA VAL A 88 16.69 1.00 0.50
C VAL A 88 17.09 2.31 -0.17
N ARG A 89 16.23 3.32 -0.08
CA ARG A 89 16.42 4.63 -0.71
C ARG A 89 16.10 5.74 0.28
N ASN A 90 16.82 6.85 0.17
CA ASN A 90 16.54 8.07 0.95
C ASN A 90 15.77 9.08 0.09
N ASP A 91 14.61 8.67 -0.38
CA ASP A 91 13.71 9.44 -1.24
C ASP A 91 12.23 9.13 -0.91
N VAL A 92 11.32 9.75 -1.66
CA VAL A 92 9.87 9.48 -1.63
C VAL A 92 9.48 8.58 -2.80
N PHE A 93 8.22 8.12 -2.83
CA PHE A 93 7.69 7.38 -3.98
C PHE A 93 7.78 8.23 -5.25
N ASP A 94 8.48 7.69 -6.25
CA ASP A 94 8.68 8.31 -7.55
C ASP A 94 7.64 7.84 -8.57
N TYR A 95 6.92 6.74 -8.27
CA TYR A 95 5.96 6.08 -9.15
C TYR A 95 6.57 5.74 -10.52
N SER A 96 7.84 5.33 -10.51
CA SER A 96 8.56 4.96 -11.72
C SER A 96 7.90 3.77 -12.43
N SER A 97 7.96 3.80 -13.76
CA SER A 97 7.51 2.71 -14.62
C SER A 97 8.23 1.40 -14.25
N PRO A 98 7.57 0.24 -14.43
CA PRO A 98 8.19 -1.07 -14.20
C PRO A 98 9.53 -1.22 -14.92
N GLU A 99 10.44 -2.01 -14.33
CA GLU A 99 11.76 -2.29 -14.91
C GLU A 99 11.65 -3.02 -16.27
N ASP A 100 10.60 -3.83 -16.44
CA ASP A 100 10.28 -4.60 -17.65
C ASP A 100 8.77 -4.91 -17.73
N ASP A 101 8.32 -5.43 -18.87
CA ASP A 101 6.91 -5.75 -19.15
C ASP A 101 6.33 -6.86 -18.25
N ASN A 102 7.17 -7.67 -17.58
CA ASN A 102 6.72 -8.72 -16.66
C ASN A 102 6.65 -8.23 -15.20
N THR A 103 7.12 -7.01 -14.93
CA THR A 103 7.16 -6.44 -13.58
C THR A 103 5.88 -5.68 -13.25
N VAL A 104 5.41 -5.81 -12.01
CA VAL A 104 4.30 -5.03 -11.43
C VAL A 104 4.79 -4.33 -10.17
N ASN A 105 4.79 -2.99 -10.20
CA ASN A 105 5.11 -2.16 -9.05
C ASN A 105 3.83 -1.86 -8.26
N TRP A 106 3.92 -1.97 -6.93
CA TRP A 106 2.87 -1.60 -5.99
C TRP A 106 3.41 -0.61 -4.96
N TYR A 107 2.62 0.38 -4.60
CA TYR A 107 2.99 1.44 -3.66
C TYR A 107 2.05 1.41 -2.45
N ILE A 108 2.60 1.30 -1.24
CA ILE A 108 1.76 1.25 -0.04
C ILE A 108 1.16 2.62 0.27
N ASN A 109 -0.15 2.69 0.43
CA ASN A 109 -0.82 3.76 1.15
C ASN A 109 -0.79 3.45 2.66
N PHE A 110 -0.22 4.36 3.46
CA PHE A 110 -0.19 4.28 4.92
C PHE A 110 -1.56 4.69 5.48
N ALA A 111 -2.56 3.88 5.15
CA ALA A 111 -3.98 4.21 5.30
C ALA A 111 -4.41 4.34 6.75
N ASP A 112 -5.45 5.15 6.97
CA ASP A 112 -6.33 4.98 8.13
C ASP A 112 -7.34 3.84 7.88
N LYS A 113 -8.04 3.40 8.93
CA LYS A 113 -9.20 2.50 8.80
C LYS A 113 -10.17 2.99 7.74
N HIS A 114 -10.38 4.30 7.62
CA HIS A 114 -11.15 4.91 6.54
C HIS A 114 -10.21 5.19 5.36
N VAL A 115 -10.21 4.32 4.35
CA VAL A 115 -9.29 4.44 3.21
C VAL A 115 -9.41 5.83 2.57
N PHE A 116 -8.29 6.53 2.37
CA PHE A 116 -8.26 7.89 1.81
C PHE A 116 -9.13 8.92 2.58
N GLY A 117 -9.52 8.63 3.83
CA GLY A 117 -10.64 9.32 4.50
C GLY A 117 -10.43 10.80 4.78
N TYR A 118 -9.19 11.24 4.83
CA TYR A 118 -8.81 12.61 5.24
C TYR A 118 -8.23 13.44 4.10
N TYR A 119 -8.35 12.98 2.84
CA TYR A 119 -7.74 13.61 1.67
C TYR A 119 -8.01 15.12 1.59
N GLY A 120 -9.23 15.56 1.91
CA GLY A 120 -9.65 16.95 1.79
C GLY A 120 -9.16 17.89 2.89
N GLY A 121 -8.65 17.35 4.01
CA GLY A 121 -8.25 18.09 5.21
C GLY A 121 -6.93 18.84 5.09
N ASN A 122 -6.49 19.50 6.17
CA ASN A 122 -5.26 20.31 6.19
C ASN A 122 -3.97 19.48 6.21
N LEU A 123 -4.02 18.28 6.78
CA LEU A 123 -2.86 17.42 6.91
C LEU A 123 -2.34 16.97 5.54
N PHE A 124 -1.03 17.04 5.33
CA PHE A 124 -0.34 16.52 4.15
C PHE A 124 0.67 15.45 4.57
N ALA A 125 0.16 14.35 5.12
CA ALA A 125 0.95 13.15 5.39
C ALA A 125 0.94 12.22 4.16
N GLN A 126 1.52 11.04 4.29
CA GLN A 126 1.72 10.13 3.16
C GLN A 126 0.41 9.76 2.46
N ASP A 127 -0.66 9.43 3.19
CA ASP A 127 -1.97 9.11 2.61
C ASP A 127 -2.54 10.30 1.81
N GLU A 128 -2.61 11.49 2.43
CA GLU A 128 -3.17 12.67 1.76
C GLU A 128 -2.32 13.16 0.59
N SER A 129 -1.00 13.01 0.67
CA SER A 129 -0.11 13.31 -0.46
C SER A 129 -0.37 12.37 -1.62
N GLN A 130 -0.50 11.07 -1.38
CA GLN A 130 -0.76 10.09 -2.43
C GLN A 130 -2.14 10.32 -3.07
N CYS A 131 -3.15 10.68 -2.28
CA CYS A 131 -4.46 11.10 -2.78
C CYS A 131 -4.38 12.35 -3.66
N LEU A 132 -3.57 13.35 -3.30
CA LEU A 132 -3.41 14.54 -4.13
C LEU A 132 -2.60 14.28 -5.41
N GLU A 133 -1.63 13.38 -5.34
CA GLU A 133 -0.89 12.91 -6.53
C GLU A 133 -1.77 12.09 -7.47
N HIS A 134 -2.80 11.41 -6.93
CA HIS A 134 -3.74 10.55 -7.66
C HIS A 134 -5.21 10.90 -7.33
N PRO A 135 -5.75 12.04 -7.79
CA PRO A 135 -7.02 12.56 -7.30
C PRO A 135 -8.25 11.67 -7.52
N VAL A 136 -8.19 10.69 -8.44
CA VAL A 136 -9.27 9.72 -8.66
C VAL A 136 -9.51 8.83 -7.43
N LEU A 137 -8.51 8.63 -6.57
CA LEU A 137 -8.65 7.91 -5.29
C LEU A 137 -9.68 8.58 -4.37
N CYS A 138 -9.75 9.92 -4.40
CA CYS A 138 -10.71 10.69 -3.63
C CYS A 138 -12.15 10.44 -4.09
N SER A 139 -12.35 10.34 -5.40
CA SER A 139 -13.65 9.98 -5.99
C SER A 139 -14.05 8.54 -5.68
N LEU A 140 -13.10 7.60 -5.74
CA LEU A 140 -13.33 6.22 -5.32
C LEU A 140 -13.77 6.19 -3.85
N ARG A 141 -13.08 6.90 -2.96
CA ARG A 141 -13.47 7.03 -1.55
C ARG A 141 -14.91 7.51 -1.41
N ASP A 142 -15.26 8.62 -2.05
CA ASP A 142 -16.61 9.18 -1.94
C ASP A 142 -17.68 8.25 -2.52
N TYR A 143 -17.37 7.48 -3.56
CA TYR A 143 -18.22 6.41 -4.08
C TYR A 143 -18.44 5.31 -3.05
N LEU A 144 -17.35 4.74 -2.49
CA LEU A 144 -17.43 3.66 -1.51
C LEU A 144 -18.27 4.07 -0.29
N VAL A 145 -18.09 5.30 0.21
CA VAL A 145 -18.87 5.84 1.35
C VAL A 145 -20.37 5.91 1.05
N LYS A 146 -20.76 6.21 -0.20
CA LYS A 146 -22.18 6.30 -0.61
C LYS A 146 -22.82 4.94 -0.79
N GLY A 147 -22.06 3.95 -1.26
CA GLY A 147 -22.56 2.59 -1.52
C GLY A 147 -22.79 1.80 -0.24
N ASP A 148 -21.73 1.61 0.54
CA ASP A 148 -21.76 0.88 1.82
C ASP A 148 -20.60 1.33 2.71
N GLN A 149 -20.89 1.55 4.00
CA GLN A 149 -19.87 2.03 4.95
C GLN A 149 -18.74 1.02 5.16
N GLU A 150 -18.96 -0.29 5.02
CA GLU A 150 -17.90 -1.29 5.23
C GLU A 150 -16.91 -1.36 4.07
N SER A 151 -17.37 -1.09 2.85
CA SER A 151 -16.55 -1.11 1.63
C SER A 151 -15.38 -0.10 1.67
N CYS A 152 -15.44 0.90 2.54
CA CYS A 152 -14.36 1.87 2.69
C CYS A 152 -13.40 1.58 3.86
N PHE A 153 -13.54 0.43 4.52
CA PHE A 153 -12.72 0.08 5.68
C PHE A 153 -11.54 -0.83 5.32
N THR A 154 -10.34 -0.43 5.75
CA THR A 154 -9.11 -1.26 5.66
C THR A 154 -8.97 -2.25 6.83
N THR A 155 -9.91 -2.20 7.78
CA THR A 155 -10.05 -3.16 8.88
C THR A 155 -11.52 -3.51 9.10
N ALA A 156 -11.80 -4.75 9.52
CA ALA A 156 -13.14 -5.18 9.93
C ALA A 156 -13.13 -5.62 11.40
N ARG A 157 -14.28 -5.46 12.08
CA ARG A 157 -14.48 -6.09 13.40
C ARG A 157 -14.73 -7.59 13.17
N PRO A 158 -14.07 -8.48 13.93
CA PRO A 158 -14.44 -9.88 13.94
C PRO A 158 -15.84 -10.03 14.51
N ILE A 159 -16.56 -11.02 14.02
CA ILE A 159 -17.79 -11.50 14.65
C ILE A 159 -17.42 -11.88 16.10
N LEU A 160 -18.06 -11.22 17.06
CA LEU A 160 -17.78 -11.29 18.50
C LEU A 160 -17.61 -12.75 18.98
N THR A 161 -16.40 -13.14 19.36
CA THR A 161 -16.22 -14.29 20.27
C THR A 161 -16.62 -13.83 21.67
N LYS A 162 -17.53 -14.57 22.32
CA LYS A 162 -18.25 -14.21 23.56
C LYS A 162 -17.40 -13.71 24.75
N ASP A 163 -16.07 -13.85 24.72
CA ASP A 163 -15.21 -13.69 25.91
C ASP A 163 -14.08 -12.64 25.79
N SER A 164 -14.05 -11.77 24.77
CA SER A 164 -13.02 -10.70 24.71
C SER A 164 -13.61 -9.30 24.91
N ASN A 165 -13.29 -8.66 26.04
CA ASN A 165 -13.54 -7.23 26.31
C ASN A 165 -12.74 -6.28 25.38
N SER A 166 -11.98 -6.82 24.42
CA SER A 166 -11.24 -6.07 23.41
C SER A 166 -11.80 -6.40 22.03
N SER A 167 -12.10 -5.37 21.24
CA SER A 167 -12.34 -5.56 19.81
C SER A 167 -11.01 -5.95 19.17
N SER A 168 -10.84 -7.23 18.79
CA SER A 168 -9.85 -7.58 17.77
C SER A 168 -10.27 -6.90 16.46
N PHE A 169 -9.32 -6.61 15.58
CA PHE A 169 -9.60 -6.11 14.24
C PHE A 169 -8.84 -7.02 13.30
N ILE A 170 -9.51 -7.50 12.25
CA ILE A 170 -8.85 -8.23 11.17
C ILE A 170 -8.51 -7.23 10.07
N SER A 171 -7.36 -7.44 9.42
CA SER A 171 -7.00 -6.64 8.27
C SER A 171 -7.94 -6.92 7.11
N THR A 172 -8.39 -5.86 6.42
CA THR A 172 -9.08 -6.01 5.13
C THR A 172 -8.41 -5.16 4.07
N PRO A 173 -7.26 -5.60 3.52
CA PRO A 173 -6.48 -4.82 2.56
C PRO A 173 -7.33 -4.38 1.37
N ILE A 174 -7.15 -3.12 0.97
CA ILE A 174 -7.75 -2.56 -0.23
C ILE A 174 -6.66 -2.35 -1.27
N LEU A 175 -6.88 -2.85 -2.48
CA LEU A 175 -5.95 -2.70 -3.58
C LEU A 175 -6.63 -1.97 -4.72
N VAL A 176 -5.91 -1.00 -5.29
CA VAL A 176 -6.40 -0.20 -6.41
C VAL A 176 -5.38 -0.23 -7.54
N ARG A 177 -5.76 -0.74 -8.72
CA ARG A 177 -4.89 -0.78 -9.91
C ARG A 177 -5.27 0.29 -10.92
N GLY A 178 -4.32 0.69 -11.75
CA GLY A 178 -4.55 1.60 -12.87
C GLY A 178 -4.82 3.04 -12.43
N VAL A 179 -4.26 3.48 -11.30
CA VAL A 179 -4.54 4.81 -10.73
C VAL A 179 -3.70 5.87 -11.45
N GLU A 180 -4.33 6.79 -12.18
CA GLU A 180 -3.62 7.87 -12.88
C GLU A 180 -2.96 8.84 -11.89
N ARG A 181 -1.66 9.07 -12.05
CA ARG A 181 -0.90 10.11 -11.34
C ARG A 181 -0.93 11.41 -12.13
N LYS A 182 -1.26 12.51 -11.46
CA LYS A 182 -1.37 13.84 -12.08
C LYS A 182 -0.40 14.87 -11.52
N VAL A 183 0.05 14.65 -10.29
CA VAL A 183 0.80 15.66 -9.55
C VAL A 183 2.00 15.00 -8.87
N GLN A 184 3.07 15.77 -8.73
CA GLN A 184 4.11 15.54 -7.73
C GLN A 184 4.32 16.82 -6.92
N VAL A 185 4.43 16.68 -5.60
CA VAL A 185 4.69 17.80 -4.69
C VAL A 185 5.99 17.58 -3.94
N LYS A 186 6.95 18.48 -4.11
CA LYS A 186 8.20 18.48 -3.34
C LYS A 186 7.95 18.97 -1.92
N THR A 187 8.32 18.18 -0.92
CA THR A 187 8.08 18.50 0.50
C THR A 187 9.33 18.86 1.29
N ASP A 188 10.52 18.75 0.67
CA ASP A 188 11.82 19.03 1.27
C ASP A 188 11.97 20.51 1.70
N VAL A 189 13.02 20.82 2.43
CA VAL A 189 13.37 22.19 2.83
C VAL A 189 14.07 22.91 1.69
N ASN A 190 13.55 24.07 1.25
CA ASN A 190 14.23 24.94 0.29
C ASN A 190 13.82 26.40 0.47
N LYS A 191 14.74 27.20 1.00
CA LYS A 191 14.52 28.63 1.25
C LYS A 191 14.34 29.43 -0.05
N ASN A 192 15.03 29.05 -1.12
CA ASN A 192 15.02 29.76 -2.40
C ASN A 192 13.68 29.56 -3.15
N GLU A 193 13.00 28.43 -2.90
CA GLU A 193 11.67 28.12 -3.45
C GLU A 193 10.52 28.43 -2.45
N LYS A 194 10.73 29.38 -1.53
CA LYS A 194 9.71 29.85 -0.57
C LYS A 194 9.17 28.76 0.40
N ARG A 195 9.91 27.66 0.60
CA ARG A 195 9.59 26.56 1.54
C ARG A 195 10.73 26.31 2.55
N PRO A 196 11.16 27.31 3.34
CA PRO A 196 12.34 27.24 4.22
C PRO A 196 12.23 26.21 5.36
N PHE A 197 11.05 25.66 5.62
CA PHE A 197 10.82 24.63 6.64
C PHE A 197 10.17 23.37 6.07
N GLY A 198 10.18 23.23 4.74
CA GLY A 198 9.48 22.17 4.03
C GLY A 198 7.96 22.31 4.04
N LEU A 199 7.31 21.35 3.39
CA LEU A 199 5.85 21.34 3.20
C LEU A 199 5.16 20.11 3.80
N TYR A 200 5.89 19.14 4.37
CA TYR A 200 5.25 17.94 4.93
C TYR A 200 4.39 18.26 6.17
N GLY A 201 3.30 17.50 6.36
CA GLY A 201 2.39 17.65 7.50
C GLY A 201 1.54 18.91 7.43
N ASN A 202 1.19 19.47 8.60
CA ASN A 202 0.37 20.68 8.70
C ASN A 202 1.02 21.94 8.08
N ARG A 203 2.35 21.94 7.85
CA ARG A 203 3.05 23.04 7.17
C ARG A 203 2.51 23.28 5.77
N PHE A 204 2.04 22.24 5.09
CA PHE A 204 1.45 22.33 3.76
C PHE A 204 0.29 23.33 3.71
N ALA A 205 -0.65 23.24 4.64
CA ALA A 205 -1.84 24.09 4.67
C ALA A 205 -1.53 25.56 4.97
N HIS A 206 -0.42 25.82 5.67
CA HIS A 206 0.03 27.18 6.02
C HIS A 206 0.95 27.81 4.97
N ALA A 207 1.44 27.04 4.00
CA ALA A 207 2.33 27.55 2.97
C ALA A 207 1.63 28.55 2.05
N SER A 208 2.39 29.52 1.55
CA SER A 208 1.86 30.48 0.58
C SER A 208 1.50 29.78 -0.74
N PRO A 209 0.47 30.25 -1.48
CA PRO A 209 0.11 29.70 -2.79
C PRO A 209 1.28 29.65 -3.77
N GLU A 210 2.23 30.59 -3.66
CA GLU A 210 3.39 30.59 -4.55
C GLU A 210 4.43 29.54 -4.19
N ALA A 211 4.68 29.30 -2.90
CA ALA A 211 5.52 28.17 -2.47
C ALA A 211 4.92 26.84 -2.96
N ILE A 212 3.60 26.70 -2.89
CA ILE A 212 2.87 25.53 -3.41
C ILE A 212 3.08 25.37 -4.91
N LYS A 213 2.88 26.44 -5.70
CA LYS A 213 3.09 26.40 -7.15
C LYS A 213 4.53 26.02 -7.52
N LEU A 214 5.53 26.58 -6.83
CA LEU A 214 6.95 26.27 -7.07
C LEU A 214 7.31 24.82 -6.72
N ALA A 215 6.68 24.26 -5.69
CA ALA A 215 6.89 22.89 -5.26
C ALA A 215 6.15 21.84 -6.10
N THR A 216 5.19 22.27 -6.93
CA THR A 216 4.27 21.38 -7.64
C THR A 216 4.69 21.18 -9.08
N THR A 217 4.83 19.92 -9.49
CA THR A 217 4.92 19.52 -10.89
C THR A 217 3.58 18.91 -11.31
N ILE A 218 2.99 19.46 -12.37
CA ILE A 218 1.80 18.88 -13.00
C ILE A 218 2.26 18.00 -14.16
N TYR A 219 1.79 16.76 -14.19
CA TYR A 219 2.03 15.85 -15.30
C TYR A 219 1.01 16.11 -16.41
N ASP A 220 1.31 17.11 -17.24
CA ASP A 220 0.51 17.52 -18.41
C ASP A 220 0.79 16.62 -19.63
N LYS A 221 2.03 16.13 -19.76
CA LYS A 221 2.36 15.09 -20.74
C LYS A 221 1.80 13.76 -20.22
N ARG A 222 0.59 13.43 -20.70
CA ARG A 222 -0.29 12.29 -20.38
C ARG A 222 0.35 10.91 -20.60
N ILE A 223 1.67 10.83 -20.75
CA ILE A 223 2.36 9.72 -21.39
C ILE A 223 3.77 9.59 -20.85
N ASP A 224 4.09 8.41 -20.33
CA ASP A 224 5.45 7.91 -20.20
C ASP A 224 6.06 7.81 -21.62
N PRO A 225 7.16 8.54 -21.89
CA PRO A 225 7.77 8.59 -23.22
C PRO A 225 8.31 7.24 -23.72
N LYS A 226 8.44 6.23 -22.85
CA LYS A 226 8.83 4.86 -23.22
C LYS A 226 7.64 4.00 -23.64
N THR A 227 6.49 4.18 -23.01
CA THR A 227 5.33 3.27 -23.15
C THR A 227 4.15 3.87 -23.91
N GLY A 228 4.06 5.19 -24.04
CA GLY A 228 2.90 5.82 -24.68
C GLY A 228 1.69 6.03 -23.77
N ASN A 229 1.75 5.62 -22.50
CA ASN A 229 0.61 5.59 -21.57
C ASN A 229 0.74 6.58 -20.39
N PRO A 230 -0.37 7.11 -19.83
CA PRO A 230 -0.35 7.87 -18.58
C PRO A 230 0.37 7.13 -17.45
N TYR A 231 0.95 7.88 -16.50
CA TYR A 231 1.57 7.29 -15.31
C TYR A 231 0.47 6.63 -14.46
N TYR A 232 0.35 5.31 -14.56
CA TYR A 232 -0.56 4.52 -13.75
C TYR A 232 0.18 3.84 -12.61
N SER A 233 -0.38 3.95 -11.42
CA SER A 233 0.14 3.39 -10.18
C SER A 233 -0.79 2.30 -9.66
N ASN A 234 -0.21 1.27 -9.04
CA ASN A 234 -0.97 0.29 -8.26
C ASN A 234 -0.75 0.54 -6.78
N ILE A 235 -1.82 0.60 -6.00
CA ILE A 235 -1.81 1.04 -4.61
C ILE A 235 -2.28 -0.08 -3.69
N ILE A 236 -1.59 -0.28 -2.57
CA ILE A 236 -2.00 -1.18 -1.47
C ILE A 236 -2.33 -0.33 -0.25
N ALA A 237 -3.59 -0.28 0.17
CA ALA A 237 -4.01 0.43 1.37
C ALA A 237 -4.17 -0.53 2.55
N ILE A 238 -3.33 -0.33 3.57
CA ILE A 238 -3.32 -1.10 4.82
C ILE A 238 -3.08 -0.18 6.03
N GLU A 239 -3.83 -0.39 7.11
CA GLU A 239 -3.73 0.39 8.34
C GLU A 239 -2.73 -0.24 9.32
N ALA A 240 -1.77 0.56 9.79
CA ALA A 240 -0.89 0.19 10.89
C ALA A 240 -1.60 0.38 12.25
N PRO A 241 -1.22 -0.35 13.32
CA PRO A 241 -1.70 -0.01 14.66
C PRO A 241 -1.26 1.39 15.06
N LYS A 242 -2.10 2.08 15.83
CA LYS A 242 -1.93 3.49 16.18
C LYS A 242 -1.97 3.73 17.68
N TYR A 243 -1.19 4.72 18.12
CA TYR A 243 -1.21 5.26 19.48
C TYR A 243 -0.93 4.21 20.57
N GLY A 244 -0.09 3.22 20.25
CA GLY A 244 0.38 2.26 21.24
C GLY A 244 1.34 2.90 22.24
N HIS A 245 1.56 2.21 23.36
CA HIS A 245 2.43 2.65 24.44
C HIS A 245 3.18 1.45 25.04
N GLY A 246 4.37 1.72 25.57
CA GLY A 246 5.22 0.68 26.16
C GLY A 246 5.72 -0.33 25.12
N LYS A 247 5.76 -1.60 25.51
CA LYS A 247 6.33 -2.71 24.73
C LYS A 247 5.40 -3.18 23.62
N TYR A 248 5.97 -3.55 22.47
CA TYR A 248 5.25 -4.35 21.49
C TYR A 248 4.97 -5.74 22.05
N THR A 249 3.70 -6.16 22.02
CA THR A 249 3.27 -7.48 22.48
C THR A 249 3.17 -8.47 21.33
N PHE A 250 3.19 -9.77 21.63
CA PHE A 250 2.98 -10.85 20.67
C PHE A 250 1.75 -10.60 19.77
N SER A 251 0.62 -10.20 20.37
CA SER A 251 -0.62 -9.91 19.63
C SER A 251 -0.46 -8.72 18.69
N THR A 252 0.23 -7.66 19.12
CA THR A 252 0.50 -6.49 18.29
C THR A 252 1.39 -6.84 17.11
N ILE A 253 2.47 -7.58 17.37
CA ILE A 253 3.43 -8.03 16.36
C ILE A 253 2.74 -8.94 15.35
N LYS A 254 1.96 -9.92 15.82
CA LYS A 254 1.17 -10.83 14.98
C LYS A 254 0.22 -10.04 14.07
N ARG A 255 -0.47 -9.03 14.60
CA ARG A 255 -1.39 -8.20 13.83
C ARG A 255 -0.67 -7.42 12.73
N ILE A 256 0.44 -6.77 13.06
CA ILE A 256 1.25 -6.03 12.06
C ILE A 256 1.70 -6.96 10.94
N LEU A 257 2.23 -8.14 11.30
CA LEU A 257 2.70 -9.13 10.34
C LEU A 257 1.55 -9.63 9.45
N ALA A 258 0.39 -9.97 10.04
CA ALA A 258 -0.79 -10.44 9.31
C ALA A 258 -1.34 -9.38 8.34
N THR A 259 -1.41 -8.11 8.76
CA THR A 259 -1.85 -6.99 7.92
C THR A 259 -0.93 -6.82 6.70
N ALA A 260 0.38 -6.72 6.92
CA ALA A 260 1.34 -6.54 5.82
C ALA A 260 1.36 -7.76 4.89
N TYR A 261 1.40 -8.98 5.46
CA TYR A 261 1.36 -10.22 4.70
C TYR A 261 0.11 -10.31 3.81
N SER A 262 -1.05 -9.97 4.36
CA SER A 262 -2.31 -10.02 3.61
C SER A 262 -2.32 -9.04 2.44
N GLY A 263 -1.86 -7.80 2.66
CA GLY A 263 -1.74 -6.81 1.59
C GLY A 263 -0.76 -7.23 0.49
N PHE A 264 0.39 -7.80 0.86
CA PHE A 264 1.41 -8.25 -0.10
C PHE A 264 0.99 -9.49 -0.88
N LEU A 265 0.31 -10.44 -0.22
CA LEU A 265 -0.21 -11.62 -0.89
C LEU A 265 -1.35 -11.25 -1.86
N ALA A 266 -2.24 -10.35 -1.46
CA ALA A 266 -3.25 -9.80 -2.36
C ALA A 266 -2.60 -9.11 -3.58
N ALA A 267 -1.57 -8.30 -3.38
CA ALA A 267 -0.84 -7.64 -4.48
C ALA A 267 -0.22 -8.64 -5.45
N LYS A 268 0.29 -9.77 -4.94
CA LYS A 268 0.80 -10.86 -5.77
C LYS A 268 -0.30 -11.50 -6.63
N PHE A 269 -1.51 -11.67 -6.11
CA PHE A 269 -2.64 -12.17 -6.89
C PHE A 269 -3.18 -11.14 -7.88
N GLU A 270 -3.31 -9.88 -7.46
CA GLU A 270 -3.66 -8.77 -8.35
C GLU A 270 -2.66 -8.60 -9.51
N SER A 271 -1.38 -8.89 -9.26
CA SER A 271 -0.34 -8.84 -10.32
C SER A 271 -0.55 -9.91 -11.40
N LEU A 272 -1.14 -11.07 -11.05
CA LEU A 272 -1.51 -12.08 -12.05
C LEU A 272 -2.64 -11.58 -12.95
N VAL A 273 -3.57 -10.80 -12.40
CA VAL A 273 -4.66 -10.19 -13.17
C VAL A 273 -4.15 -9.04 -14.02
N GLU A 274 -3.25 -8.22 -13.48
CA GLU A 274 -2.59 -7.13 -14.20
C GLU A 274 -1.83 -7.62 -15.44
N LYS A 275 -1.24 -8.83 -15.39
CA LYS A 275 -0.58 -9.46 -16.54
C LYS A 275 -1.48 -10.36 -17.39
N GLY A 276 -2.79 -10.37 -17.14
CA GLY A 276 -3.74 -11.18 -17.92
C GLY A 276 -3.56 -12.70 -17.77
N ILE A 277 -2.82 -13.15 -16.76
CA ILE A 277 -2.67 -14.59 -16.44
C ILE A 277 -3.94 -15.13 -15.81
N LEU A 278 -4.57 -14.29 -14.99
CA LEU A 278 -5.89 -14.53 -14.42
C LEU A 278 -6.85 -13.50 -14.98
N GLU A 279 -7.91 -13.95 -15.62
CA GLU A 279 -9.02 -13.05 -15.97
C GLU A 279 -9.96 -12.90 -14.79
N ARG A 280 -10.55 -11.72 -14.61
CA ARG A 280 -11.70 -11.52 -13.71
C ARG A 280 -12.88 -11.08 -14.54
N ASN A 281 -13.77 -12.02 -14.83
CA ASN A 281 -15.01 -11.73 -15.52
C ASN A 281 -16.15 -11.61 -14.50
N HIS A 282 -16.90 -10.51 -14.59
CA HIS A 282 -18.22 -10.41 -13.99
C HIS A 282 -19.19 -11.14 -14.92
N GLU A 283 -19.77 -12.27 -14.47
CA GLU A 283 -20.97 -12.79 -15.11
C GLU A 283 -22.16 -12.00 -14.57
N GLU A 284 -22.95 -11.39 -15.47
CA GLU A 284 -24.22 -10.78 -15.08
C GLU A 284 -25.06 -11.83 -14.31
N ASN A 285 -25.48 -11.50 -13.09
CA ASN A 285 -26.28 -12.33 -12.17
C ASN A 285 -25.55 -13.42 -11.35
N GLN A 286 -24.22 -13.33 -11.14
CA GLN A 286 -23.52 -14.15 -10.13
C GLN A 286 -22.82 -13.26 -9.08
N GLU A 287 -22.89 -13.67 -7.81
CA GLU A 287 -22.20 -13.02 -6.67
C GLU A 287 -20.67 -13.22 -6.68
N HIS A 288 -20.13 -14.02 -7.61
CA HIS A 288 -18.73 -14.45 -7.58
C HIS A 288 -18.00 -14.21 -8.90
N THR A 289 -16.76 -13.71 -8.80
CA THR A 289 -15.85 -13.53 -9.93
C THR A 289 -15.48 -14.88 -10.56
N LYS A 290 -15.63 -14.99 -11.88
CA LYS A 290 -15.08 -16.12 -12.64
C LYS A 290 -13.62 -15.83 -12.95
N ILE A 291 -12.75 -16.73 -12.48
CA ILE A 291 -11.31 -16.68 -12.75
C ILE A 291 -10.98 -17.73 -13.79
N ASN A 292 -10.72 -17.28 -15.03
CA ASN A 292 -10.24 -18.15 -16.10
C ASN A 292 -8.71 -18.18 -16.08
N ILE A 293 -8.16 -19.32 -16.50
CA ILE A 293 -6.74 -19.50 -16.76
C ILE A 293 -6.59 -19.40 -18.27
N ASN A 294 -5.67 -18.56 -18.74
CA ASN A 294 -5.25 -18.66 -20.13
C ASN A 294 -4.38 -19.93 -20.25
N GLU A 295 -4.88 -20.96 -20.94
CA GLU A 295 -4.28 -22.32 -20.98
C GLU A 295 -3.00 -22.41 -21.83
N GLU A 296 -2.53 -21.29 -22.41
CA GLU A 296 -1.26 -21.25 -23.13
C GLU A 296 -0.07 -21.51 -22.17
N GLU A 297 0.69 -22.56 -22.48
CA GLU A 297 1.79 -23.06 -21.68
C GLU A 297 2.84 -21.98 -21.32
N SER A 298 3.27 -22.00 -20.05
CA SER A 298 4.48 -21.32 -19.53
C SER A 298 4.47 -19.79 -19.39
N VAL A 299 3.33 -19.12 -19.18
CA VAL A 299 3.38 -17.68 -18.85
C VAL A 299 4.20 -17.45 -17.57
N PRO A 300 5.33 -16.72 -17.65
CA PRO A 300 6.16 -16.47 -16.48
C PRO A 300 5.35 -15.69 -15.45
N LYS A 301 5.46 -16.09 -14.17
CA LYS A 301 4.80 -15.35 -13.10
C LYS A 301 5.34 -13.91 -13.08
N PRO A 302 4.47 -12.91 -12.85
CA PRO A 302 4.88 -11.53 -12.79
C PRO A 302 5.88 -11.36 -11.66
N ARG A 303 6.90 -10.55 -11.91
CA ARG A 303 7.78 -10.08 -10.85
C ARG A 303 7.05 -8.98 -10.08
N VAL A 304 6.94 -9.13 -8.77
CA VAL A 304 6.20 -8.20 -7.91
C VAL A 304 7.18 -7.38 -7.08
N ILE A 305 7.08 -6.06 -7.20
CA ILE A 305 7.89 -5.10 -6.44
C ILE A 305 6.97 -4.29 -5.53
N ILE A 306 7.26 -4.29 -4.23
CA ILE A 306 6.54 -3.47 -3.24
C ILE A 306 7.40 -2.27 -2.85
N HIS A 307 6.88 -1.07 -3.07
CA HIS A 307 7.41 0.18 -2.55
C HIS A 307 6.72 0.53 -1.23
N THR A 308 7.52 0.66 -0.17
CA THR A 308 7.05 1.02 1.18
C THR A 308 8.01 1.99 1.86
N GLY A 309 7.80 2.29 3.14
CA GLY A 309 8.70 3.05 3.98
C GLY A 309 8.30 2.95 5.44
N ASN A 310 8.33 4.09 6.13
CA ASN A 310 8.06 4.22 7.57
C ASN A 310 6.56 4.08 7.93
N TRP A 311 5.91 3.00 7.45
CA TRP A 311 4.49 2.68 7.64
C TRP A 311 4.13 2.67 9.13
N GLY A 312 3.18 3.53 9.52
CA GLY A 312 2.73 3.64 10.90
C GLY A 312 3.70 4.34 11.87
N CYS A 313 4.84 4.85 11.42
CA CYS A 313 5.88 5.40 12.31
C CYS A 313 5.82 6.92 12.51
N GLY A 314 5.04 7.64 11.72
CA GLY A 314 4.82 9.09 11.87
C GLY A 314 3.70 9.40 12.86
N ALA A 315 2.56 9.87 12.35
CA ALA A 315 1.40 10.23 13.15
C ALA A 315 0.92 9.11 14.11
N TYR A 316 1.16 7.84 13.77
CA TYR A 316 0.73 6.70 14.57
C TYR A 316 1.74 6.28 15.66
N GLY A 317 2.97 6.81 15.62
CA GLY A 317 4.00 6.61 16.66
C GLY A 317 4.66 5.24 16.67
N GLY A 318 4.56 4.46 15.59
CA GLY A 318 5.23 3.17 15.47
C GLY A 318 6.77 3.28 15.47
N ASN A 319 7.44 2.22 15.91
CA ASN A 319 8.89 2.12 15.91
C ASN A 319 9.41 1.62 14.54
N ILE A 320 10.29 2.38 13.89
CA ILE A 320 10.76 2.10 12.52
C ILE A 320 11.48 0.75 12.42
N THR A 321 12.28 0.39 13.42
CA THR A 321 13.07 -0.85 13.43
C THR A 321 12.18 -2.09 13.45
N ILE A 322 11.20 -2.17 14.35
CA ILE A 322 10.27 -3.32 14.36
C ILE A 322 9.34 -3.30 13.15
N MET A 323 8.85 -2.13 12.71
CA MET A 323 7.94 -2.04 11.57
C MET A 323 8.63 -2.40 10.25
N SER A 324 9.90 -2.06 10.05
CA SER A 324 10.68 -2.48 8.88
C SER A 324 10.97 -3.99 8.91
N CYS A 325 11.40 -4.55 10.05
CA CYS A 325 11.59 -5.99 10.23
C CYS A 325 10.33 -6.78 9.84
N LEU A 326 9.15 -6.36 10.33
CA LEU A 326 7.89 -7.07 10.08
C LEU A 326 7.40 -6.92 8.64
N GLN A 327 7.66 -5.79 7.98
CA GLN A 327 7.38 -5.63 6.55
C GLN A 327 8.26 -6.54 5.69
N ILE A 328 9.56 -6.66 6.01
CA ILE A 328 10.48 -7.57 5.31
C ILE A 328 10.03 -9.03 5.51
N ALA A 329 9.68 -9.41 6.75
CA ALA A 329 9.16 -10.74 7.05
C ALA A 329 7.85 -11.04 6.30
N ALA A 330 6.91 -10.09 6.24
CA ALA A 330 5.68 -10.23 5.47
C ALA A 330 5.94 -10.43 3.96
N ALA A 331 6.89 -9.66 3.40
CA ALA A 331 7.26 -9.76 2.00
C ALA A 331 7.89 -11.14 1.68
N HIS A 332 8.74 -11.66 2.58
CA HIS A 332 9.27 -13.01 2.49
C HIS A 332 8.13 -14.05 2.49
N LEU A 333 7.18 -13.97 3.43
CA LEU A 333 6.06 -14.92 3.52
C LEU A 333 5.16 -14.89 2.28
N ALA A 334 4.90 -13.72 1.71
CA ALA A 334 4.15 -13.56 0.47
C ALA A 334 4.97 -13.96 -0.78
N SER A 335 6.27 -14.25 -0.62
CA SER A 335 7.25 -14.44 -1.69
C SER A 335 7.20 -13.31 -2.72
N ILE A 336 7.33 -12.08 -2.23
CA ILE A 336 7.56 -10.88 -3.04
C ILE A 336 8.98 -10.92 -3.58
N ASP A 337 9.17 -10.53 -4.84
CA ASP A 337 10.48 -10.59 -5.49
C ASP A 337 11.43 -9.48 -5.03
N LYS A 338 10.88 -8.28 -4.75
CA LYS A 338 11.67 -7.14 -4.29
C LYS A 338 10.85 -6.21 -3.39
N ILE A 339 11.47 -5.73 -2.32
CA ILE A 339 10.98 -4.59 -1.54
C ILE A 339 11.90 -3.39 -1.77
N ILE A 340 11.32 -2.23 -2.06
CA ILE A 340 12.00 -0.94 -2.09
C ILE A 340 11.51 -0.15 -0.88
N TYR A 341 12.40 0.09 0.07
CA TYR A 341 12.11 0.81 1.31
C TYR A 341 12.59 2.25 1.20
N HIS A 342 11.65 3.18 1.23
CA HIS A 342 11.87 4.62 1.20
C HIS A 342 12.06 5.12 2.65
N ALA A 343 13.32 5.20 3.09
CA ALA A 343 13.71 5.42 4.48
C ALA A 343 13.55 6.89 4.94
N MET A 344 13.56 7.85 4.01
CA MET A 344 13.37 9.27 4.32
C MET A 344 14.31 9.78 5.42
N GLY A 345 15.57 9.35 5.40
CA GLY A 345 16.58 9.69 6.42
C GLY A 345 16.64 8.75 7.63
N ASN A 346 15.80 7.72 7.70
CA ASN A 346 15.78 6.71 8.77
C ASN A 346 16.47 5.41 8.34
N GLN A 347 17.58 5.57 7.63
CA GLN A 347 18.37 4.48 7.05
C GLN A 347 18.91 3.53 8.14
N ASP A 348 19.34 4.09 9.27
CA ASP A 348 19.95 3.34 10.37
C ASP A 348 18.91 2.50 11.14
N GLU A 349 17.72 3.05 11.37
CA GLU A 349 16.61 2.33 11.98
C GLU A 349 16.12 1.19 11.08
N PHE A 350 16.08 1.41 9.76
CA PHE A 350 15.80 0.36 8.78
C PHE A 350 16.87 -0.74 8.81
N ASN A 351 18.16 -0.37 8.79
CA ASN A 351 19.26 -1.33 8.83
C ASN A 351 19.21 -2.17 10.11
N SER A 352 18.85 -1.57 11.24
CA SER A 352 18.62 -2.29 12.50
C SER A 352 17.45 -3.29 12.37
N GLY A 353 16.38 -2.92 11.67
CA GLY A 353 15.24 -3.82 11.44
C GLY A 353 15.60 -4.98 10.51
N LEU A 354 16.39 -4.70 9.47
CA LEU A 354 16.94 -5.72 8.57
C LEU A 354 17.87 -6.69 9.32
N GLN A 355 18.70 -6.19 10.24
CA GLN A 355 19.54 -7.04 11.08
C GLN A 355 18.70 -8.00 11.94
N VAL A 356 17.62 -7.53 12.55
CA VAL A 356 16.70 -8.38 13.34
C VAL A 356 16.04 -9.44 12.45
N TYR A 357 15.60 -9.08 11.25
CA TYR A 357 15.07 -10.05 10.29
C TYR A 357 16.11 -11.11 9.92
N ASN A 358 17.35 -10.70 9.63
CA ASN A 358 18.42 -11.63 9.26
C ASN A 358 18.72 -12.60 10.41
N GLU A 359 18.90 -12.08 11.63
CA GLU A 359 19.19 -12.89 12.82
C GLU A 359 18.10 -13.92 13.12
N LEU A 360 16.82 -13.57 12.94
CA LEU A 360 15.70 -14.41 13.35
C LEU A 360 15.12 -15.31 12.25
N ILE A 361 15.46 -15.05 10.98
CA ILE A 361 14.92 -15.78 9.84
C ILE A 361 16.02 -16.18 8.87
N LYS A 362 16.77 -15.22 8.33
CA LYS A 362 17.69 -15.48 7.20
C LYS A 362 18.87 -16.36 7.59
N ASP A 363 19.44 -16.11 8.76
CA ASP A 363 20.66 -16.75 9.23
C ASP A 363 20.36 -17.99 10.09
N VAL A 364 19.09 -18.38 10.18
CA VAL A 364 18.64 -19.56 10.93
C VAL A 364 18.60 -20.78 10.01
N ASP A 365 19.24 -21.86 10.44
CA ASP A 365 19.19 -23.13 9.72
C ASP A 365 17.79 -23.77 9.82
N GLY A 366 17.17 -24.01 8.65
CA GLY A 366 15.89 -24.72 8.52
C GLY A 366 14.65 -23.85 8.68
N ASP A 367 13.50 -24.50 8.86
CA ASP A 367 12.19 -23.84 8.95
C ASP A 367 12.01 -23.08 10.28
N VAL A 368 11.66 -21.80 10.20
CA VAL A 368 11.33 -20.98 11.37
C VAL A 368 9.82 -20.90 11.55
N LYS A 369 9.29 -21.40 12.67
CA LYS A 369 7.85 -21.29 12.98
C LYS A 369 7.47 -19.82 13.19
N ILE A 370 6.31 -19.41 12.65
CA ILE A 370 5.86 -18.02 12.75
C ILE A 370 5.67 -17.58 14.21
N ASP A 371 5.07 -18.43 15.06
CA ASP A 371 4.87 -18.10 16.46
C ASP A 371 6.20 -17.95 17.22
N ASP A 372 7.25 -18.67 16.83
CA ASP A 372 8.56 -18.56 17.46
C ASP A 372 9.30 -17.30 16.97
N PHE A 373 9.18 -16.95 15.69
CA PHE A 373 9.61 -15.65 15.18
C PHE A 373 8.96 -14.49 15.95
N ILE A 374 7.63 -14.50 16.11
CA ILE A 374 6.90 -13.43 16.81
C ILE A 374 7.36 -13.32 18.27
N LYS A 375 7.52 -14.45 18.98
CA LYS A 375 8.06 -14.46 20.36
C LYS A 375 9.47 -13.89 20.40
N ASN A 376 10.33 -14.28 19.47
CA ASN A 376 11.72 -13.79 19.44
C ASN A 376 11.80 -12.30 19.14
N VAL A 377 10.92 -11.75 18.29
CA VAL A 377 10.79 -10.30 18.09
C VAL A 377 10.26 -9.62 19.34
N GLU A 378 9.27 -10.19 20.04
CA GLU A 378 8.77 -9.65 21.31
C GLU A 378 9.90 -9.59 22.38
N LEU A 379 10.76 -10.61 22.44
CA LEU A 379 11.91 -10.65 23.35
C LEU A 379 12.98 -9.59 23.06
N LYS A 380 12.98 -8.98 21.87
CA LYS A 380 13.86 -7.81 21.56
C LYS A 380 13.40 -6.53 22.27
N ASP A 381 12.23 -6.56 22.91
CA ASP A 381 11.75 -5.53 23.83
C ASP A 381 11.59 -4.12 23.23
N PHE A 382 11.24 -4.06 21.94
CA PHE A 382 10.99 -2.79 21.26
C PHE A 382 9.89 -1.99 21.95
N GLN A 383 10.14 -0.69 22.11
CA GLN A 383 9.16 0.26 22.61
C GLN A 383 8.46 0.96 21.47
N TRP A 384 7.17 1.24 21.65
CA TRP A 384 6.44 2.21 20.85
C TRP A 384 7.21 3.54 20.80
N GLY A 385 7.21 4.16 19.62
CA GLY A 385 7.75 5.49 19.42
C GLY A 385 6.78 6.58 19.89
N LEU A 386 7.09 7.82 19.51
CA LEU A 386 6.22 8.96 19.78
C LEU A 386 5.49 9.36 18.50
N SER A 387 4.18 9.60 18.59
CA SER A 387 3.45 10.28 17.53
C SER A 387 4.06 11.66 17.34
N ASN A 388 4.47 11.97 16.11
CA ASN A 388 4.97 13.30 15.77
C ASN A 388 3.86 14.28 15.38
N GLY A 389 2.58 13.85 15.46
CA GLY A 389 1.41 14.67 15.20
C GLY A 389 1.45 15.44 13.88
N THR A 390 2.12 14.88 12.85
CA THR A 390 2.38 15.54 11.56
C THR A 390 1.19 16.33 11.07
#